data_AF-A0A2S7ESP8-F1
#
_entry.id   AF-A0A2S7ESP8-F1
#
_cell.length_a   1.000
_cell.length_b   1.000
_cell.length_c   1.000
_cell.angle_alpha   90.00
_cell.angle_beta   90.00
_cell.angle_gamma   90.00
#
_symmetry.space_group_name_H-M   'P 1'
#
loop_
_entity.id
_entity.type
_entity.pdbx_description
1 polymer ?
#
loop_
_entity_poly.entity_id
_entity_poly.type
_entity_poly.pdbx_seq_one_letter_code
_entity_poly.pdbx_strand_id
1 'polypeptide(L)'
;MAWMVDGPSSSKGREAISRLNHMHMAIAKATPGLPGNFDDVDDFIFPLAMLATFGHNLQKSLGLPGLPGYMQVAWHHWAAAVFRQFERESGPLTNAAFPRDFAALQAFYRQFDARAYEQTETGHIVASAMLDFFAERWFPRPLRWLGRDICRYLAGERVCNLHRIGWLSPGRRKLVELILKRALARQPRASDEIVPLTEKLEKTRLSNDQLKALEPYQPAVKRAACRG
;
A
#
# COMPACT_ATOMS: atom_id res chain seq x y z
N MET A 1 5.39 -9.86 0.01
CA MET A 1 4.00 -10.36 0.15
C MET A 1 3.87 -11.65 0.98
N ALA A 2 4.94 -12.42 1.25
CA ALA A 2 4.81 -13.69 2.01
C ALA A 2 4.14 -13.53 3.40
N TRP A 3 4.40 -12.43 4.11
CA TRP A 3 3.72 -12.10 5.37
C TRP A 3 2.20 -11.85 5.25
N MET A 4 1.70 -11.56 4.03
CA MET A 4 0.25 -11.51 3.73
C MET A 4 -0.31 -12.86 3.26
N VAL A 5 0.46 -13.65 2.51
CA VAL A 5 -0.04 -14.88 1.87
C VAL A 5 0.17 -16.13 2.74
N ASP A 6 1.40 -16.31 3.23
CA ASP A 6 1.79 -17.45 4.08
C ASP A 6 1.52 -17.14 5.58
N GLY A 7 1.25 -15.87 5.89
CA GLY A 7 0.95 -15.38 7.23
C GLY A 7 2.21 -15.05 8.06
N PRO A 8 2.06 -14.20 9.09
CA PRO A 8 3.18 -13.67 9.88
C PRO A 8 3.87 -14.72 10.76
N SER A 9 3.25 -15.87 10.99
CA SER A 9 3.80 -16.97 11.79
C SER A 9 4.52 -18.04 10.96
N SER A 10 4.53 -17.94 9.63
CA SER A 10 5.30 -18.84 8.77
C SER A 10 6.77 -18.45 8.72
N SER A 11 7.66 -19.38 8.35
CA SER A 11 9.09 -19.07 8.15
C SER A 11 9.28 -18.01 7.06
N LYS A 12 8.61 -18.17 5.91
CA LYS A 12 8.61 -17.21 4.80
C LYS A 12 8.07 -15.83 5.22
N GLY A 13 7.03 -15.81 6.06
CA GLY A 13 6.44 -14.59 6.62
C GLY A 13 7.42 -13.84 7.51
N ARG A 14 8.02 -14.53 8.50
CA ARG A 14 9.05 -13.96 9.38
C ARG A 14 10.25 -13.43 8.61
N GLU A 15 10.76 -14.19 7.65
CA GLU A 15 11.89 -13.76 6.82
C GLU A 15 11.53 -12.50 6.01
N ALA A 16 10.30 -12.43 5.47
CA ALA A 16 9.86 -11.25 4.74
C ALA A 16 9.70 -10.01 5.64
N ILE A 17 9.28 -10.17 6.89
CA ILE A 17 9.21 -9.09 7.88
C ILE A 17 10.61 -8.65 8.29
N SER A 18 11.53 -9.59 8.55
CA SER A 18 12.94 -9.28 8.85
C SER A 18 13.59 -8.47 7.73
N ARG A 19 13.36 -8.83 6.46
CA ARG A 19 13.83 -8.02 5.32
C ARG A 19 13.22 -6.61 5.31
N LEU A 20 11.96 -6.45 5.72
CA LEU A 20 11.32 -5.14 5.82
C LEU A 20 11.96 -4.29 6.92
N ASN A 21 12.21 -4.86 8.09
CA ASN A 21 12.94 -4.19 9.18
C ASN A 21 14.33 -3.73 8.71
N HIS A 22 15.08 -4.60 8.03
CA HIS A 22 16.39 -4.22 7.48
C HIS A 22 16.30 -3.06 6.48
N MET A 23 15.28 -3.03 5.63
CA MET A 23 15.07 -1.91 4.71
C MET A 23 14.76 -0.61 5.45
N HIS A 24 13.87 -0.63 6.45
CA HIS A 24 13.58 0.55 7.27
C HIS A 24 14.84 1.08 7.95
N MET A 25 15.62 0.20 8.60
CA MET A 25 16.85 0.60 9.31
C MET A 25 17.96 1.08 8.36
N ALA A 26 18.08 0.45 7.18
CA ALA A 26 19.02 0.91 6.16
C ALA A 26 18.68 2.31 5.65
N ILE A 27 17.39 2.60 5.43
CA ILE A 27 16.94 3.93 5.02
C ILE A 27 17.17 4.94 6.14
N ALA A 28 16.77 4.63 7.38
CA ALA A 28 16.98 5.50 8.54
C ALA A 28 18.46 5.92 8.67
N LYS A 29 19.37 4.94 8.54
CA LYS A 29 20.82 5.19 8.57
C LYS A 29 21.32 6.02 7.38
N ALA A 30 20.74 5.84 6.20
CA ALA A 30 21.11 6.56 4.99
C ALA A 30 20.57 8.00 4.95
N THR A 31 19.59 8.34 5.79
CA THR A 31 18.98 9.68 5.88
C THR A 31 19.18 10.32 7.25
N PRO A 32 20.43 10.57 7.71
CA PRO A 32 20.70 11.07 9.05
C PRO A 32 20.17 12.49 9.31
N GLY A 33 19.81 13.24 8.26
CA GLY A 33 19.16 14.56 8.36
C GLY A 33 17.66 14.50 8.65
N LEU A 34 17.07 13.30 8.77
CA LEU A 34 15.67 13.07 9.12
C LEU A 34 15.56 12.12 10.34
N PRO A 35 16.17 12.49 11.49
CA PRO A 35 16.17 11.62 12.67
C PRO A 35 14.75 11.40 13.20
N GLY A 36 14.40 10.15 13.53
CA GLY A 36 13.09 9.78 14.09
C GLY A 36 12.03 9.42 13.07
N ASN A 37 12.32 9.53 11.76
CA ASN A 37 11.39 9.11 10.69
C ASN A 37 11.03 7.61 10.73
N PHE A 38 11.80 6.79 11.46
CA PHE A 38 11.49 5.37 11.68
C PHE A 38 11.41 5.03 13.18
N ASP A 39 11.04 6.01 14.02
CA ASP A 39 10.92 5.80 15.47
C ASP A 39 9.54 6.09 16.08
N ASP A 40 8.66 6.81 15.37
CA ASP A 40 7.27 6.98 15.78
C ASP A 40 6.48 5.67 15.57
N VAL A 41 5.82 5.20 16.63
CA VAL A 41 5.00 3.98 16.62
C VAL A 41 3.84 4.10 15.62
N ASP A 42 3.28 5.30 15.46
CA ASP A 42 2.14 5.52 14.58
C ASP A 42 2.48 5.25 13.11
N ASP A 43 3.72 5.49 12.69
CA ASP A 43 4.21 5.22 11.33
C ASP A 43 4.27 3.71 11.01
N PHE A 44 4.29 2.86 12.04
CA PHE A 44 4.18 1.40 11.89
C PHE A 44 2.73 0.91 12.00
N ILE A 45 1.88 1.60 12.78
CA ILE A 45 0.46 1.25 12.89
C ILE A 45 -0.29 1.65 11.62
N PHE A 46 -0.05 2.83 11.06
CA PHE A 46 -0.82 3.38 9.95
C PHE A 46 -0.83 2.47 8.70
N PRO A 47 0.30 1.97 8.18
CA PRO A 47 0.28 1.08 7.03
C PRO A 47 -0.50 -0.22 7.30
N LEU A 48 -0.42 -0.75 8.51
CA LEU A 48 -1.16 -1.95 8.90
C LEU A 48 -2.66 -1.67 9.04
N ALA A 49 -3.03 -0.52 9.61
CA ALA A 49 -4.41 -0.08 9.71
C ALA A 49 -5.02 0.13 8.32
N MET A 50 -4.29 0.78 7.41
CA MET A 50 -4.69 0.95 6.02
C MET A 50 -4.93 -0.41 5.35
N LEU A 51 -3.97 -1.34 5.41
CA LEU A 51 -4.09 -2.66 4.76
C LEU A 51 -5.23 -3.50 5.35
N ALA A 52 -5.31 -3.61 6.68
CA ALA A 52 -6.32 -4.42 7.36
C ALA A 52 -7.75 -3.89 7.15
N THR A 53 -7.91 -2.57 7.03
CA THR A 53 -9.24 -1.95 6.89
C THR A 53 -9.63 -1.64 5.44
N PHE A 54 -8.69 -1.66 4.48
CA PHE A 54 -8.91 -1.27 3.09
C PHE A 54 -10.14 -1.93 2.47
N GLY A 55 -10.24 -3.26 2.53
CA GLY A 55 -11.35 -4.00 1.94
C GLY A 55 -12.71 -3.65 2.56
N HIS A 56 -12.74 -3.42 3.87
CA HIS A 56 -13.94 -2.98 4.57
C HIS A 56 -14.34 -1.56 4.13
N ASN A 57 -13.39 -0.62 4.15
CA ASN A 57 -13.62 0.79 3.83
C ASN A 57 -14.03 0.96 2.36
N LEU A 58 -13.40 0.25 1.43
CA LEU A 58 -13.76 0.27 0.01
C LEU A 58 -15.19 -0.25 -0.22
N GLN A 59 -15.57 -1.35 0.42
CA GLN A 59 -16.94 -1.84 0.32
C GLN A 59 -17.94 -0.81 0.87
N LYS A 60 -17.66 -0.24 2.05
CA LYS A 60 -18.50 0.80 2.64
C LYS A 60 -18.62 2.04 1.76
N SER A 61 -17.52 2.51 1.15
CA SER A 61 -17.54 3.68 0.26
C SER A 61 -18.38 3.46 -1.01
N LEU A 62 -18.53 2.19 -1.40
CA LEU A 62 -19.38 1.76 -2.51
C LEU A 62 -20.82 1.46 -2.09
N GLY A 63 -21.20 1.69 -0.83
CA GLY A 63 -22.53 1.38 -0.29
C GLY A 63 -22.80 -0.11 -0.10
N LEU A 64 -21.74 -0.94 -0.03
CA LEU A 64 -21.83 -2.36 0.28
C LEU A 64 -21.70 -2.61 1.80
N PRO A 65 -22.07 -3.80 2.30
CA PRO A 65 -22.11 -4.07 3.74
C PRO A 65 -20.76 -3.91 4.47
N GLY A 66 -19.63 -4.08 3.77
CA GLY A 66 -18.30 -4.19 4.37
C GLY A 66 -17.94 -5.63 4.69
N LEU A 67 -16.73 -5.84 5.24
CA LEU A 67 -16.29 -7.17 5.66
C LEU A 67 -17.17 -7.74 6.79
N PRO A 68 -17.45 -9.05 6.81
CA PRO A 68 -18.15 -9.70 7.92
C PRO A 68 -17.29 -9.68 9.19
N GLY A 69 -17.93 -9.78 10.36
CA GLY A 69 -17.26 -9.62 11.66
C GLY A 69 -16.05 -10.54 11.88
N TYR A 70 -16.14 -11.81 11.49
CA TYR A 70 -15.02 -12.75 11.62
C TYR A 70 -13.80 -12.34 10.78
N MET A 71 -14.01 -11.78 9.57
CA MET A 71 -12.91 -11.26 8.75
C MET A 71 -12.28 -10.01 9.36
N GLN A 72 -13.09 -9.14 9.98
CA GLN A 72 -12.58 -7.97 10.70
C GLN A 72 -11.65 -8.39 11.85
N VAL A 73 -12.06 -9.41 12.63
CA VAL A 73 -11.24 -10.00 13.70
C VAL A 73 -9.96 -10.62 13.13
N ALA A 74 -10.04 -11.40 12.05
CA ALA A 74 -8.88 -12.01 11.41
C ALA A 74 -7.86 -10.97 10.91
N TRP A 75 -8.31 -9.91 10.24
CA TRP A 75 -7.45 -8.81 9.77
C TRP A 75 -6.80 -8.05 10.92
N HIS A 76 -7.52 -7.84 12.03
CA HIS A 76 -6.95 -7.23 13.23
C HIS A 76 -5.85 -8.10 13.86
N HIS A 77 -6.11 -9.40 14.05
CA HIS A 77 -5.09 -10.32 14.58
C HIS A 77 -3.87 -10.41 13.69
N TRP A 78 -4.07 -10.47 12.37
CA TRP A 78 -2.98 -10.43 11.40
C TRP A 78 -2.14 -9.16 11.55
N ALA A 79 -2.78 -7.99 11.60
CA ALA A 79 -2.08 -6.71 11.74
C ALA A 79 -1.28 -6.65 13.06
N ALA A 80 -1.89 -7.06 14.18
CA ALA A 80 -1.22 -7.12 15.47
C ALA A 80 -0.02 -8.10 15.47
N ALA A 81 -0.14 -9.25 14.80
CA ALA A 81 0.94 -10.23 14.70
C ALA A 81 2.11 -9.75 13.83
N VAL A 82 1.84 -8.95 12.79
CA VAL A 82 2.88 -8.30 11.98
C VAL A 82 3.55 -7.18 12.80
N PHE A 83 2.76 -6.32 13.45
CA PHE A 83 3.26 -5.19 14.24
C PHE A 83 4.27 -5.61 15.31
N ARG A 84 3.99 -6.69 16.05
CA ARG A 84 4.88 -7.18 17.13
C ARG A 84 6.25 -7.65 16.65
N GLN A 85 6.42 -7.85 15.34
CA GLN A 85 7.68 -8.27 14.72
C GLN A 85 8.45 -7.11 14.11
N PHE A 86 7.90 -5.89 14.13
CA PHE A 86 8.59 -4.71 13.63
C PHE A 86 9.64 -4.19 14.62
N GLU A 87 10.65 -3.58 14.02
CA GLU A 87 11.74 -2.89 14.71
C GLU A 87 11.73 -1.43 14.30
N ARG A 88 11.98 -0.57 15.28
CA ARG A 88 12.22 0.87 15.11
C ARG A 88 13.61 1.23 15.63
N GLU A 89 14.05 2.46 15.38
CA GLU A 89 15.40 2.91 15.73
C GLU A 89 15.75 2.70 17.22
N SER A 90 14.79 2.96 18.10
CA SER A 90 14.93 2.78 19.56
C SER A 90 14.64 1.36 20.06
N GLY A 91 14.36 0.41 19.17
CA GLY A 91 14.24 -1.01 19.50
C GLY A 91 12.97 -1.69 18.99
N PRO A 92 12.69 -2.92 19.44
CA PRO A 92 11.57 -3.71 18.95
C PRO A 92 10.21 -3.18 19.41
N LEU A 93 9.19 -3.33 18.57
CA LEU A 93 7.80 -2.94 18.85
C LEU A 93 6.97 -4.04 19.56
N THR A 94 7.58 -5.16 19.95
CA THR A 94 6.89 -6.33 20.51
C THR A 94 5.98 -5.99 21.71
N ASN A 95 6.39 -5.02 22.53
CA ASN A 95 5.67 -4.57 23.73
C ASN A 95 4.97 -3.21 23.57
N ALA A 96 5.03 -2.59 22.38
CA ALA A 96 4.35 -1.33 22.12
C ALA A 96 2.83 -1.53 22.06
N ALA A 97 2.09 -0.48 22.42
CA ALA A 97 0.64 -0.50 22.33
C ALA A 97 0.18 -0.59 20.87
N PHE A 98 -0.86 -1.38 20.62
CA PHE A 98 -1.52 -1.52 19.33
C PHE A 98 -3.03 -1.38 19.51
N PRO A 99 -3.80 -0.86 18.53
CA PRO A 99 -5.25 -0.75 18.64
C PRO A 99 -5.90 -2.08 19.05
N ARG A 100 -6.77 -2.04 20.05
CA ARG A 100 -7.25 -3.24 20.76
C ARG A 100 -8.13 -4.17 19.94
N ASP A 101 -8.82 -3.62 18.94
CA ASP A 101 -9.79 -4.32 18.09
C ASP A 101 -9.87 -3.64 16.71
N PHE A 102 -10.64 -4.22 15.78
CA PHE A 102 -10.80 -3.69 14.42
C PHE A 102 -11.46 -2.30 14.39
N ALA A 103 -12.35 -1.99 15.32
CA ALA A 103 -13.02 -0.69 15.39
C ALA A 103 -12.03 0.40 15.85
N ALA A 104 -11.18 0.10 16.83
CA ALA A 104 -10.07 0.94 17.25
C ALA A 104 -9.06 1.15 16.11
N LEU A 105 -8.77 0.11 15.32
CA LEU A 105 -7.89 0.22 14.15
C LEU A 105 -8.47 1.15 13.07
N GLN A 106 -9.78 1.06 12.81
CA GLN A 106 -10.46 2.02 11.92
C GLN A 106 -10.48 3.45 12.49
N ALA A 107 -10.68 3.60 13.80
CA ALA A 107 -10.65 4.91 14.45
C ALA A 107 -9.26 5.55 14.34
N PHE A 108 -8.21 4.77 14.59
CA PHE A 108 -6.82 5.18 14.37
C PHE A 108 -6.60 5.61 12.93
N TYR A 109 -6.98 4.80 11.94
CA TYR A 109 -6.82 5.13 10.52
C TYR A 109 -7.48 6.48 10.17
N ARG A 110 -8.72 6.72 10.62
CA ARG A 110 -9.41 7.99 10.37
C ARG A 110 -8.73 9.18 11.05
N GLN A 111 -8.24 8.99 12.27
CA GLN A 111 -7.55 10.05 13.01
C GLN A 111 -6.20 10.39 12.38
N PHE A 112 -5.44 9.38 11.97
CA PHE A 112 -4.16 9.56 11.29
C PHE A 112 -4.38 10.24 9.93
N ASP A 113 -5.31 9.75 9.10
CA ASP A 113 -5.62 10.34 7.79
C ASP A 113 -6.10 11.80 7.89
N ALA A 114 -6.77 12.17 8.99
CA ALA A 114 -7.26 13.53 9.24
C ALA A 114 -6.19 14.54 9.67
N ARG A 115 -4.95 14.13 9.97
CA ARG A 115 -3.87 15.02 10.42
C ARG A 115 -3.55 16.12 9.41
N ALA A 116 -3.12 17.29 9.87
CA ALA A 116 -2.74 18.38 8.97
C ALA A 116 -1.38 18.09 8.32
N TYR A 117 -1.40 17.40 7.17
CA TYR A 117 -0.20 17.17 6.36
C TYR A 117 0.13 18.39 5.50
N GLU A 118 1.41 18.66 5.33
CA GLU A 118 1.91 19.72 4.46
C GLU A 118 1.81 19.30 2.98
N GLN A 119 1.44 20.25 2.12
CA GLN A 119 1.53 20.07 0.68
C GLN A 119 2.98 20.27 0.23
N THR A 120 3.62 19.22 -0.28
CA THR A 120 5.00 19.29 -0.76
C THR A 120 5.09 19.00 -2.25
N GLU A 121 6.10 19.57 -2.92
CA GLU A 121 6.37 19.30 -4.33
C GLU A 121 6.77 17.83 -4.54
N THR A 122 7.61 17.29 -3.66
CA THR A 122 7.97 15.86 -3.66
C THR A 122 6.73 14.98 -3.56
N GLY A 123 5.77 15.34 -2.71
CA GLY A 123 4.50 14.62 -2.59
C GLY A 123 3.69 14.63 -3.89
N HIS A 124 3.63 15.76 -4.59
CA HIS A 124 2.97 15.87 -5.90
C HIS A 124 3.64 14.98 -6.96
N ILE A 125 4.97 14.99 -7.03
CA ILE A 125 5.76 14.19 -7.98
C ILE A 125 5.53 12.70 -7.73
N VAL A 126 5.66 12.26 -6.47
CA VAL A 126 5.48 10.84 -6.10
C VAL A 126 4.06 10.38 -6.41
N ALA A 127 3.05 11.14 -6.00
CA ALA A 127 1.65 10.79 -6.26
C ALA A 127 1.36 10.66 -7.77
N SER A 128 1.84 11.62 -8.57
CA SER A 128 1.67 11.60 -10.03
C SER A 128 2.35 10.39 -10.67
N ALA A 129 3.59 10.11 -10.28
CA ALA A 129 4.35 8.96 -10.77
C ALA A 129 3.67 7.62 -10.41
N MET A 130 3.08 7.50 -9.22
CA MET A 130 2.33 6.30 -8.81
C MET A 130 1.06 6.09 -9.65
N LEU A 131 0.31 7.16 -9.96
CA LEU A 131 -0.86 7.09 -10.85
C LEU A 131 -0.48 6.60 -12.24
N ASP A 132 0.58 7.18 -12.81
CA ASP A 132 1.05 6.83 -14.15
C ASP A 132 1.60 5.40 -14.16
N PHE A 133 2.46 5.02 -13.21
CA PHE A 133 2.97 3.66 -13.11
C PHE A 133 1.85 2.62 -13.09
N PHE A 134 0.83 2.81 -12.25
CA PHE A 134 -0.31 1.89 -12.19
C PHE A 134 -1.07 1.84 -13.52
N ALA A 135 -1.38 3.00 -14.10
CA ALA A 135 -2.11 3.08 -15.36
C ALA A 135 -1.35 2.40 -16.50
N GLU A 136 -0.04 2.65 -16.62
CA GLU A 136 0.79 2.06 -17.66
C GLU A 136 0.98 0.55 -17.50
N ARG A 137 1.09 0.09 -16.25
CA ARG A 137 1.33 -1.32 -15.93
C ARG A 137 0.12 -2.22 -16.17
N TRP A 138 -1.08 -1.69 -15.95
CA TRP A 138 -2.32 -2.50 -15.92
C TRP A 138 -3.32 -2.16 -17.01
N PHE A 139 -3.17 -1.04 -17.72
CA PHE A 139 -4.12 -0.61 -18.75
C PHE A 139 -3.43 -0.34 -20.09
N PRO A 140 -4.04 -0.77 -21.21
CA PRO A 140 -3.55 -0.39 -22.54
C PRO A 140 -3.70 1.13 -22.73
N ARG A 141 -2.89 1.72 -23.63
CA ARG A 141 -2.82 3.18 -23.85
C ARG A 141 -4.19 3.89 -23.88
N PRO A 142 -5.23 3.39 -24.60
CA PRO A 142 -6.54 4.06 -24.65
C PRO A 142 -7.30 4.09 -23.31
N LEU A 143 -6.96 3.21 -22.37
CA LEU A 143 -7.63 3.07 -21.07
C LEU A 143 -6.79 3.53 -19.88
N ARG A 144 -5.58 4.08 -20.10
CA ARG A 144 -4.72 4.56 -19.00
C ARG A 144 -5.38 5.65 -18.17
N TRP A 145 -6.22 6.49 -18.77
CA TRP A 145 -6.98 7.50 -18.04
C TRP A 145 -7.89 6.87 -16.97
N LEU A 146 -8.47 5.69 -17.24
CA LEU A 146 -9.32 4.97 -16.31
C LEU A 146 -8.49 4.37 -15.18
N GLY A 147 -7.30 3.84 -15.48
CA GLY A 147 -6.36 3.37 -14.46
C GLY A 147 -6.00 4.47 -13.46
N ARG A 148 -5.70 5.68 -13.95
CA ARG A 148 -5.46 6.86 -13.09
C ARG A 148 -6.68 7.21 -12.25
N ASP A 149 -7.88 7.11 -12.80
CA ASP A 149 -9.11 7.42 -12.06
C ASP A 149 -9.43 6.42 -10.97
N ILE A 150 -9.17 5.13 -11.23
CA ILE A 150 -9.27 4.09 -10.21
C ILE A 150 -8.31 4.42 -9.07
N CYS A 151 -7.05 4.74 -9.36
CA CYS A 151 -6.11 5.11 -8.31
C CYS A 151 -6.52 6.37 -7.54
N ARG A 152 -7.01 7.42 -8.22
CA ARG A 152 -7.54 8.60 -7.54
C ARG A 152 -8.68 8.22 -6.60
N TYR A 153 -9.66 7.46 -7.10
CA TYR A 153 -10.80 7.02 -6.29
C TYR A 153 -10.34 6.24 -5.04
N LEU A 154 -9.38 5.33 -5.20
CA LEU A 154 -8.83 4.53 -4.10
C LEU A 154 -7.98 5.35 -3.11
N ALA A 155 -7.29 6.40 -3.57
CA ALA A 155 -6.56 7.33 -2.70
C ALA A 155 -7.50 8.24 -1.89
N GLY A 156 -8.65 8.60 -2.47
CA GLY A 156 -9.64 9.47 -1.85
C GLY A 156 -9.40 10.96 -2.12
N GLU A 157 -10.47 11.75 -2.05
CA GLU A 157 -10.50 13.16 -2.45
C GLU A 157 -9.49 14.01 -1.69
N ARG A 158 -9.40 13.80 -0.38
CA ARG A 158 -8.48 14.52 0.50
C ARG A 158 -7.02 14.31 0.09
N VAL A 159 -6.61 13.07 -0.15
CA VAL A 159 -5.25 12.72 -0.61
C VAL A 159 -4.98 13.32 -2.00
N CYS A 160 -5.97 13.26 -2.90
CA CYS A 160 -5.84 13.89 -4.22
C CYS A 160 -5.64 15.41 -4.14
N ASN A 161 -6.34 16.07 -3.22
CA ASN A 161 -6.21 17.51 -2.99
C ASN A 161 -4.87 17.84 -2.31
N LEU A 162 -4.45 17.06 -1.31
CA LEU A 162 -3.16 17.22 -0.63
C LEU A 162 -2.00 17.16 -1.63
N HIS A 163 -2.01 16.18 -2.54
CA HIS A 163 -0.95 16.01 -3.53
C HIS A 163 -1.19 16.71 -4.88
N ARG A 164 -2.22 17.57 -4.99
CA ARG A 164 -2.51 18.35 -6.19
C ARG A 164 -2.64 17.50 -7.48
N ILE A 165 -3.15 16.28 -7.38
CA ILE A 165 -3.32 15.34 -8.52
C ILE A 165 -4.72 15.38 -9.15
N GLY A 166 -5.59 16.27 -8.64
CA GLY A 166 -6.95 16.52 -9.10
C GLY A 166 -7.94 15.43 -8.69
N TRP A 167 -9.13 15.83 -8.26
CA TRP A 167 -10.22 14.90 -7.97
C TRP A 167 -11.05 14.55 -9.21
N LEU A 168 -11.86 13.50 -9.10
CA LEU A 168 -12.73 13.01 -10.18
C LEU A 168 -13.95 13.91 -10.34
N SER A 169 -14.35 14.15 -11.59
CA SER A 169 -15.66 14.74 -11.86
C SER A 169 -16.79 13.76 -11.45
N PRO A 170 -18.00 14.25 -11.13
CA PRO A 170 -19.09 13.40 -10.66
C PRO A 170 -19.42 12.22 -11.59
N GLY A 171 -19.35 12.42 -12.91
CA GLY A 171 -19.58 11.36 -13.90
C GLY A 171 -18.49 10.29 -13.88
N ARG A 172 -17.22 10.69 -13.83
CA ARG A 172 -16.07 9.76 -13.76
C ARG A 172 -16.07 8.98 -12.45
N ARG A 173 -16.39 9.64 -11.33
CA ARG A 173 -16.56 8.99 -10.03
C ARG A 173 -17.62 7.89 -10.10
N LYS A 174 -18.82 8.18 -10.60
CA LYS A 174 -19.89 7.17 -10.74
C LYS A 174 -19.48 5.99 -11.63
N LEU A 175 -18.75 6.26 -12.71
CA LEU A 175 -18.21 5.20 -13.58
C LEU A 175 -17.24 4.28 -12.82
N VAL A 176 -16.27 4.85 -12.10
CA VAL A 176 -15.30 4.08 -11.29
C VAL A 176 -16.04 3.28 -10.22
N GLU A 177 -16.98 3.89 -9.49
CA GLU A 177 -17.80 3.22 -8.49
C GLU A 177 -18.56 2.02 -9.08
N LEU A 178 -19.15 2.17 -10.27
CA LEU A 178 -19.85 1.09 -10.95
C LEU A 178 -18.91 -0.06 -11.32
N ILE A 179 -17.72 0.26 -11.85
CA ILE A 179 -16.70 -0.73 -12.21
C ILE A 179 -16.25 -1.51 -10.97
N LEU A 180 -15.91 -0.81 -9.89
CA LEU A 180 -15.45 -1.44 -8.65
C LEU A 180 -16.55 -2.27 -7.99
N LYS A 181 -17.80 -1.78 -7.93
CA LYS A 181 -18.95 -2.56 -7.45
C LYS A 181 -19.13 -3.84 -8.24
N ARG A 182 -19.06 -3.78 -9.57
CA ARG A 182 -19.17 -4.97 -10.43
C ARG A 182 -18.02 -5.94 -10.24
N ALA A 183 -16.80 -5.44 -10.07
CA ALA A 183 -15.63 -6.27 -9.80
C ALA A 183 -15.77 -7.03 -8.46
N LEU A 184 -16.21 -6.34 -7.40
CA LEU A 184 -16.42 -6.94 -6.08
C LEU A 184 -17.62 -7.91 -6.07
N ALA A 185 -18.70 -7.59 -6.77
CA ALA A 185 -19.87 -8.48 -6.88
C ALA A 185 -19.59 -9.75 -7.68
N ARG A 186 -18.65 -9.68 -8.64
CA ARG A 186 -18.19 -10.83 -9.44
C ARG A 186 -17.08 -11.61 -8.78
N GLN A 187 -16.46 -11.08 -7.72
CA GLN A 187 -15.53 -11.86 -6.93
C GLN A 187 -16.36 -13.04 -6.39
N PRO A 188 -16.11 -14.28 -6.84
CA PRO A 188 -16.92 -15.39 -6.38
C PRO A 188 -16.88 -15.40 -4.85
N ARG A 189 -17.98 -15.82 -4.21
CA ARG A 189 -17.88 -16.43 -2.89
C ARG A 189 -17.00 -17.67 -3.11
N ALA A 190 -15.69 -17.47 -3.17
CA ALA A 190 -14.78 -18.41 -3.79
C ALA A 190 -14.83 -19.68 -2.98
N SER A 191 -15.51 -20.67 -3.56
CA SER A 191 -15.44 -22.07 -3.16
C SER A 191 -14.01 -22.53 -3.39
N ASP A 192 -13.30 -22.76 -2.28
CA ASP A 192 -12.32 -23.80 -1.97
C ASP A 192 -11.24 -24.28 -2.97
N GLU A 193 -11.14 -23.78 -4.19
CA GLU A 193 -9.92 -23.95 -4.99
C GLU A 193 -8.92 -22.83 -4.68
N ILE A 194 -8.36 -22.93 -3.48
CA ILE A 194 -7.20 -22.15 -3.08
C ILE A 194 -5.99 -22.75 -3.79
N VAL A 195 -5.78 -22.40 -5.06
CA VAL A 195 -4.40 -22.31 -5.56
C VAL A 195 -3.79 -21.15 -4.79
N PRO A 196 -2.82 -21.37 -3.88
CA PRO A 196 -2.25 -20.32 -3.07
C PRO A 196 -1.76 -19.18 -3.96
N LEU A 197 -1.99 -17.92 -3.56
CA LEU A 197 -1.52 -16.77 -4.33
C LEU A 197 -0.01 -16.86 -4.58
N THR A 198 0.75 -17.49 -3.67
CA THR A 198 2.16 -17.83 -3.83
C THR A 198 2.42 -18.68 -5.07
N GLU A 199 1.66 -19.73 -5.30
CA GLU A 199 1.81 -20.60 -6.48
C GLU A 199 1.45 -19.85 -7.79
N LYS A 200 0.40 -19.01 -7.76
CA LYS A 200 0.05 -18.16 -8.92
C LYS A 200 1.12 -17.09 -9.20
N LEU A 201 1.67 -16.49 -8.15
CA LEU A 201 2.72 -15.50 -8.26
C LEU A 201 4.03 -16.14 -8.71
N GLU A 202 4.41 -17.32 -8.23
CA GLU A 202 5.60 -18.05 -8.69
C GLU A 202 5.52 -18.35 -10.19
N LYS A 203 4.34 -18.74 -10.70
CA LYS A 203 4.12 -18.99 -12.14
C LYS A 203 4.19 -17.73 -13.00
N THR A 204 3.95 -16.56 -12.43
CA THR A 204 3.87 -15.28 -13.17
C THR A 204 4.99 -14.30 -12.83
N ARG A 205 5.85 -14.65 -11.86
CA ARG A 205 6.95 -13.81 -11.40
C ARG A 205 8.08 -13.89 -12.42
N LEU A 206 8.34 -12.75 -13.03
CA LEU A 206 9.54 -12.55 -13.83
C LEU A 206 10.78 -12.64 -12.93
N SER A 207 11.82 -13.30 -13.42
CA SER A 207 13.13 -13.31 -12.78
C SER A 207 13.72 -11.91 -12.72
N ASN A 208 14.69 -11.69 -11.84
CA ASN A 208 15.40 -10.39 -11.80
C ASN A 208 16.03 -10.05 -13.15
N ASP A 209 16.48 -11.04 -13.92
CA ASP A 209 17.06 -10.84 -15.25
C ASP A 209 15.98 -10.46 -16.29
N GLN A 210 14.79 -11.07 -16.18
CA GLN A 210 13.64 -10.68 -16.99
C GLN A 210 13.13 -9.28 -16.63
N LEU A 211 13.19 -8.87 -15.36
CA LEU A 211 12.84 -7.52 -14.94
C LEU A 211 13.85 -6.48 -15.47
N LYS A 212 15.16 -6.77 -15.39
CA LYS A 212 16.21 -5.93 -15.98
C LYS A 212 16.07 -5.78 -17.49
N ALA A 213 15.67 -6.84 -18.19
CA ALA A 213 15.41 -6.78 -19.63
C ALA A 213 14.18 -5.93 -20.01
N LEU A 214 13.32 -5.62 -19.05
CA LEU A 214 12.13 -4.78 -19.23
C LEU A 214 12.33 -3.33 -18.75
N GLU A 215 13.48 -2.96 -18.20
CA GLU A 215 13.77 -1.58 -17.80
C GLU A 215 14.15 -0.72 -19.01
N PRO A 216 13.42 0.37 -19.33
CA PRO A 216 13.90 1.40 -20.24
C PRO A 216 14.65 2.52 -19.51
N TYR A 217 15.13 2.30 -18.28
CA TYR A 217 15.83 3.35 -17.52
C TYR A 217 17.34 3.28 -17.74
N GLN A 218 17.82 3.94 -18.79
CA GLN A 218 19.21 4.41 -18.80
C GLN A 218 19.30 5.69 -17.98
N PRO A 219 20.07 5.74 -16.88
CA PRO A 219 20.34 7.02 -16.22
C PRO A 219 21.14 7.89 -17.19
N ALA A 220 20.50 8.95 -17.69
CA ALA A 220 21.24 10.07 -18.24
C ALA A 220 22.05 10.67 -17.09
N VAL A 221 23.39 10.59 -17.17
CA VAL A 221 24.36 11.65 -16.83
C VAL A 221 25.78 11.03 -16.81
N LYS A 222 26.52 11.32 -17.87
CA LYS A 222 27.94 11.74 -17.78
C LYS A 222 28.11 12.97 -18.66
N ARG A 223 27.75 14.15 -18.13
CA ARG A 223 28.26 15.43 -18.62
C ARG A 223 29.03 16.09 -17.49
N ALA A 224 30.32 15.81 -17.44
CA ALA A 224 31.38 16.68 -16.96
C ALA A 224 32.69 15.89 -17.03
N ALA A 225 33.33 15.90 -18.20
CA ALA A 225 34.77 15.68 -18.28
C ALA A 225 35.36 16.97 -18.86
N CYS A 226 36.15 17.59 -17.99
CA CYS A 226 37.00 18.76 -18.14
C CYS A 226 37.47 19.03 -19.57
N ARG A 227 37.32 20.29 -20.01
CA ARG A 227 38.30 20.94 -20.88
C ARG A 227 38.99 22.00 -20.02
N GLY A 228 40.20 21.67 -19.59
CA GLY A 228 41.25 22.67 -19.41
C GLY A 228 41.89 22.97 -20.76
#